data_AF-A0A957WGB4-F1
#
_entry.id   AF-A0A957WGB4-F1
#
_cell.length_a   1.000
_cell.length_b   1.000
_cell.length_c   1.000
_cell.angle_alpha   90.00
_cell.angle_beta   90.00
_cell.angle_gamma   90.00
#
_symmetry.space_group_name_H-M   'P 1'
#
loop_
_entity.id
_entity.type
_entity.pdbx_description
1 polymer ?
#
loop_
_entity_poly.entity_id
_entity_poly.type
_entity_poly.pdbx_seq_one_letter_code
_entity_poly.pdbx_strand_id
1 'polypeptide(L)'
;MNSLHLKEQFTGLFHFDREALNLSKSTLGMAIVLVALILLSTIGAFGFTMAFGAVLAVAFDGGGPRRQRVAALIVFALAGALATLLGNSAGYSVWGSITVIFGVTLVCGLALALGPQVGKMAFFINLWMMITLSLAPVLYAPVNLALGFFCGSASVAAVLLLLVKTDQSADTTPADTALNWSLAPLWANLHLGSPIMHFALSRALVAAFLMWLGWQLALAHPFWIAMTLLIVVVPDRQQAARTSWQRAIGTIIGVAIGAVVLALRPPEITLLLLWLLVILLMLAVQNVNYVLYASVLTLNLILFYQLLEADVLFNGVERLFTTLLGIVFALGNIALLEYLAQRSSAEPAPE
;
A
#
# COMPACT_ATOMS: atom_id res chain seq x y z
N MET A 1 14.23 -26.63 10.41
CA MET A 1 13.56 -26.06 9.22
C MET A 1 13.90 -26.96 8.03
N ASN A 2 12.93 -27.66 7.44
CA ASN A 2 13.17 -28.76 6.50
C ASN A 2 13.61 -28.22 5.12
N SER A 3 14.64 -28.79 4.49
CA SER A 3 15.21 -28.29 3.22
C SER A 3 14.23 -28.31 2.04
N LEU A 4 13.23 -29.18 2.09
CA LEU A 4 12.10 -29.26 1.15
C LEU A 4 11.21 -28.01 1.19
N HIS A 5 10.92 -27.49 2.39
CA HIS A 5 10.06 -26.30 2.56
C HIS A 5 10.73 -25.02 2.06
N LEU A 6 12.05 -24.91 2.21
CA LEU A 6 12.82 -23.84 1.57
C LEU A 6 12.73 -23.97 0.05
N LYS A 7 12.95 -25.16 -0.50
CA LYS A 7 12.93 -25.38 -1.94
C LYS A 7 11.60 -24.94 -2.58
N GLU A 8 10.47 -25.30 -1.98
CA GLU A 8 9.13 -24.87 -2.43
C GLU A 8 8.94 -23.34 -2.40
N GLN A 9 9.37 -22.69 -1.32
CA GLN A 9 9.32 -21.22 -1.20
C GLN A 9 10.11 -20.52 -2.33
N PHE A 10 11.25 -21.09 -2.75
CA PHE A 10 12.10 -20.52 -3.80
C PHE A 10 11.60 -20.81 -5.23
N THR A 11 11.05 -22.00 -5.50
CA THR A 11 10.57 -22.38 -6.85
C THR A 11 9.46 -21.46 -7.39
N GLY A 12 8.66 -20.86 -6.51
CA GLY A 12 7.58 -19.95 -6.90
C GLY A 12 7.97 -18.46 -6.93
N LEU A 13 9.21 -18.07 -6.60
CA LEU A 13 9.57 -16.64 -6.48
C LEU A 13 9.52 -15.91 -7.83
N PHE A 14 9.94 -16.58 -8.90
CA PHE A 14 10.08 -15.99 -10.24
C PHE A 14 8.99 -16.46 -11.22
N HIS A 15 7.90 -17.07 -10.72
CA HIS A 15 6.77 -17.41 -11.57
C HIS A 15 6.20 -16.13 -12.20
N PHE A 16 6.07 -16.12 -13.52
CA PHE A 16 5.64 -14.97 -14.31
C PHE A 16 4.25 -15.24 -14.89
N ASP A 17 3.23 -14.56 -14.37
CA ASP A 17 1.87 -14.66 -14.90
C ASP A 17 1.68 -13.71 -16.10
N ARG A 18 1.70 -14.29 -17.31
CA ARG A 18 1.51 -13.52 -18.55
C ARG A 18 0.08 -13.01 -18.73
N GLU A 19 -0.91 -13.68 -18.15
CA GLU A 19 -2.32 -13.31 -18.27
C GLU A 19 -2.68 -12.15 -17.33
N ALA A 20 -1.95 -12.00 -16.23
CA ALA A 20 -2.07 -10.86 -15.32
C ALA A 20 -1.49 -9.55 -15.89
N LEU A 21 -0.80 -9.58 -17.03
CA LEU A 21 -0.14 -8.41 -17.62
C LEU A 21 -1.17 -7.52 -18.34
N ASN A 22 -1.70 -6.55 -17.60
CA ASN A 22 -2.75 -5.66 -18.09
C ASN A 22 -2.18 -4.29 -18.52
N LEU A 23 -1.83 -4.19 -19.80
CA LEU A 23 -1.30 -2.94 -20.38
C LEU A 23 -2.35 -1.83 -20.43
N SER A 24 -3.66 -2.13 -20.54
CA SER A 24 -4.68 -1.08 -20.64
C SER A 24 -4.84 -0.29 -19.33
N LYS A 25 -4.75 -0.96 -18.16
CA LYS A 25 -4.67 -0.27 -16.85
C LYS A 25 -3.40 0.58 -16.73
N SER A 26 -2.30 0.14 -17.34
CA SER A 26 -1.01 0.83 -17.32
C SER A 26 -1.02 2.10 -18.20
N THR A 27 -1.71 2.08 -19.34
CA THR A 27 -1.89 3.25 -20.22
C THR A 27 -2.75 4.33 -19.58
N LEU A 28 -3.80 3.93 -18.84
CA LEU A 28 -4.61 4.86 -18.04
C LEU A 28 -3.81 5.44 -16.86
N GLY A 29 -2.98 4.61 -16.23
CA GLY A 29 -1.95 5.05 -15.27
C GLY A 29 -0.98 6.06 -15.86
N MET A 30 -0.53 5.87 -17.11
CA MET A 30 0.35 6.82 -17.81
C MET A 30 -0.29 8.19 -18.00
N ALA A 31 -1.53 8.24 -18.50
CA ALA A 31 -2.24 9.51 -18.72
C ALA A 31 -2.42 10.28 -17.39
N ILE A 32 -2.76 9.56 -16.32
CA ILE A 32 -2.93 10.13 -14.99
C ILE A 32 -1.61 10.62 -14.39
N VAL A 33 -0.52 9.87 -14.55
CA VAL A 33 0.80 10.22 -14.01
C VAL A 33 1.42 11.39 -14.78
N LEU A 34 1.22 11.47 -16.10
CA LEU A 34 1.64 12.61 -16.90
C LEU A 34 0.86 13.87 -16.50
N VAL A 35 -0.45 13.76 -16.29
CA VAL A 35 -1.26 14.86 -15.74
C VAL A 35 -0.77 15.24 -14.35
N ALA A 36 -0.55 14.27 -13.46
CA ALA A 36 0.00 14.47 -12.13
C ALA A 36 1.34 15.22 -12.11
N LEU A 37 2.26 14.92 -13.04
CA LEU A 37 3.53 15.62 -13.16
C LEU A 37 3.40 17.06 -13.65
N ILE A 38 2.52 17.29 -14.64
CA ILE A 38 2.18 18.63 -15.10
C ILE A 38 1.58 19.46 -13.95
N LEU A 39 0.86 18.82 -13.03
CA LEU A 39 0.27 19.46 -11.86
C LEU A 39 1.28 19.62 -10.71
N LEU A 40 2.27 18.73 -10.59
CA LEU A 40 3.35 18.82 -9.60
C LEU A 40 4.19 20.09 -9.78
N SER A 41 4.42 20.50 -11.04
CA SER A 41 5.17 21.71 -11.38
C SER A 41 4.35 23.00 -11.29
N THR A 42 3.01 22.92 -11.18
CA THR A 42 2.13 24.10 -11.27
C THR A 42 1.26 24.34 -10.03
N ILE A 43 0.97 23.34 -9.19
CA ILE A 43 -0.04 23.43 -8.10
C ILE A 43 0.52 23.02 -6.71
N GLY A 44 1.82 22.74 -6.61
CA GLY A 44 2.49 22.45 -5.32
C GLY A 44 1.89 21.25 -4.58
N ALA A 45 1.67 21.39 -3.27
CA ALA A 45 1.26 20.30 -2.38
C ALA A 45 -0.09 19.65 -2.75
N PHE A 46 -1.01 20.42 -3.33
CA PHE A 46 -2.30 19.91 -3.83
C PHE A 46 -2.13 19.01 -5.06
N GLY A 47 -1.28 19.43 -6.01
CA GLY A 47 -0.96 18.63 -7.21
C GLY A 47 -0.31 17.30 -6.84
N PHE A 48 0.56 17.33 -5.82
CA PHE A 48 1.19 16.12 -5.27
C PHE A 48 0.15 15.12 -4.72
N THR A 49 -0.79 15.55 -3.87
CA THR A 49 -1.78 14.61 -3.31
C THR A 49 -2.82 14.17 -4.34
N MET A 50 -3.14 15.03 -5.31
CA MET A 50 -3.97 14.66 -6.46
C MET A 50 -3.32 13.55 -7.29
N ALA A 51 -2.02 13.64 -7.54
CA ALA A 51 -1.26 12.60 -8.22
C ALA A 51 -1.36 11.25 -7.51
N PHE A 52 -1.08 11.24 -6.20
CA PHE A 52 -1.14 10.03 -5.39
C PHE A 52 -2.56 9.46 -5.32
N GLY A 53 -3.58 10.31 -5.15
CA GLY A 53 -4.98 9.87 -5.16
C GLY A 53 -5.35 9.14 -6.45
N ALA A 54 -4.94 9.68 -7.59
CA ALA A 54 -5.23 9.07 -8.88
C ALA A 54 -4.43 7.77 -9.10
N VAL A 55 -3.13 7.73 -8.77
CA VAL A 55 -2.30 6.52 -8.90
C VAL A 55 -2.80 5.40 -7.99
N LEU A 56 -3.12 5.70 -6.74
CA LEU A 56 -3.59 4.70 -5.79
C LEU A 56 -5.01 4.21 -6.15
N ALA A 57 -5.87 5.07 -6.68
CA ALA A 57 -7.18 4.67 -7.20
C ALA A 57 -7.04 3.68 -8.38
N VAL A 58 -6.09 3.89 -9.30
CA VAL A 58 -5.80 2.96 -10.39
C VAL A 58 -5.20 1.64 -9.88
N ALA A 59 -4.28 1.70 -8.90
CA ALA A 59 -3.67 0.50 -8.31
C ALA A 59 -4.71 -0.35 -7.54
N PHE A 60 -5.65 0.32 -6.87
CA PHE A 60 -6.78 -0.30 -6.19
C PHE A 60 -7.73 -1.00 -7.17
N ASP A 61 -8.12 -0.33 -8.25
CA ASP A 61 -9.18 -0.76 -9.17
C ASP A 61 -8.94 -2.16 -9.77
N GLY A 62 -9.63 -3.15 -9.21
CA GLY A 62 -9.47 -4.58 -9.51
C GLY A 62 -10.06 -5.01 -10.84
N GLY A 63 -10.95 -4.23 -11.46
CA GLY A 63 -11.82 -4.70 -12.54
C GLY A 63 -13.19 -5.13 -12.02
N GLY A 64 -14.04 -5.68 -12.88
CA GLY A 64 -15.44 -6.05 -12.56
C GLY A 64 -16.49 -5.06 -13.10
N PRO A 65 -17.77 -5.21 -12.68
CA PRO A 65 -18.87 -4.40 -13.21
C PRO A 65 -18.66 -2.90 -12.96
N ARG A 66 -18.93 -2.11 -13.99
CA ARG A 66 -18.66 -0.65 -13.98
C ARG A 66 -19.30 0.06 -12.80
N ARG A 67 -20.57 -0.23 -12.47
CA ARG A 67 -21.29 0.40 -11.35
C ARG A 67 -20.59 0.17 -10.01
N GLN A 68 -20.14 -1.05 -9.76
CA GLN A 68 -19.48 -1.42 -8.50
C GLN A 68 -18.09 -0.77 -8.39
N ARG A 69 -17.32 -0.75 -9.48
CA ARG A 69 -16.02 -0.08 -9.53
C ARG A 69 -16.14 1.41 -9.23
N VAL A 70 -17.11 2.09 -9.84
CA VAL A 70 -17.36 3.52 -9.59
C VAL A 70 -17.75 3.76 -8.14
N ALA A 71 -18.68 2.97 -7.57
CA ALA A 71 -19.05 3.08 -6.17
C ALA A 71 -17.84 2.89 -5.23
N ALA A 72 -17.02 1.87 -5.50
CA ALA A 72 -15.83 1.59 -4.71
C ALA A 72 -14.76 2.70 -4.83
N LEU A 73 -14.59 3.30 -6.01
CA LEU A 73 -13.69 4.44 -6.24
C LEU A 73 -14.17 5.70 -5.50
N ILE A 74 -15.49 5.94 -5.43
CA ILE A 74 -16.06 7.07 -4.67
C ILE A 74 -15.79 6.87 -3.17
N VAL A 75 -16.04 5.67 -2.64
CA VAL A 75 -15.75 5.35 -1.24
C VAL A 75 -14.25 5.49 -0.95
N PHE A 76 -13.40 5.00 -1.86
CA PHE A 76 -11.94 5.16 -1.76
C PHE A 76 -11.51 6.63 -1.74
N ALA A 77 -12.09 7.48 -2.62
CA ALA A 77 -11.81 8.90 -2.66
C ALA A 77 -12.17 9.61 -1.34
N LEU A 78 -13.35 9.33 -0.79
CA LEU A 78 -13.82 9.90 0.47
C LEU A 78 -12.98 9.42 1.66
N ALA A 79 -12.76 8.11 1.75
CA ALA A 79 -12.02 7.52 2.85
C ALA A 79 -10.53 7.92 2.83
N GLY A 80 -9.92 8.02 1.64
CA GLY A 80 -8.55 8.49 1.50
C GLY A 80 -8.41 10.01 1.75
N ALA A 81 -9.41 10.82 1.40
CA ALA A 81 -9.44 12.23 1.78
C ALA A 81 -9.54 12.41 3.30
N LEU A 82 -10.40 11.64 3.97
CA LEU A 82 -10.48 11.62 5.43
C LEU A 82 -9.17 11.15 6.07
N ALA A 83 -8.56 10.09 5.54
CA ALA A 83 -7.26 9.61 5.98
C ALA A 83 -6.15 10.66 5.80
N THR A 84 -6.24 11.48 4.74
CA THR A 84 -5.33 12.61 4.51
C THR A 84 -5.51 13.70 5.56
N LEU A 85 -6.76 14.08 5.86
CA LEU A 85 -7.08 15.04 6.92
C LEU A 85 -6.52 14.57 8.26
N LEU A 86 -6.83 13.34 8.66
CA LEU A 86 -6.40 12.78 9.94
C LEU A 86 -4.88 12.62 10.02
N GLY A 87 -4.27 12.04 9.00
CA GLY A 87 -2.82 11.81 8.95
C GLY A 87 -2.05 13.13 9.04
N ASN A 88 -2.35 14.08 8.15
CA ASN A 88 -1.65 15.36 8.12
C ASN A 88 -1.90 16.19 9.39
N SER A 89 -3.14 16.23 9.91
CA SER A 89 -3.46 17.00 11.13
C SER A 89 -2.78 16.45 12.38
N ALA A 90 -2.60 15.13 12.46
CA ALA A 90 -1.98 14.47 13.62
C ALA A 90 -0.45 14.42 13.55
N GLY A 91 0.14 14.61 12.37
CA GLY A 91 1.57 14.48 12.10
C GLY A 91 2.48 15.46 12.85
N TYR A 92 1.94 16.50 13.49
CA TYR A 92 2.70 17.45 14.33
C TYR A 92 3.02 16.91 15.73
N SER A 93 2.23 15.95 16.21
CA SER A 93 2.38 15.37 17.53
C SER A 93 2.73 13.90 17.40
N VAL A 94 3.82 13.47 18.03
CA VAL A 94 4.21 12.06 18.11
C VAL A 94 3.05 11.22 18.65
N TRP A 95 2.41 11.68 19.72
CA TRP A 95 1.29 10.97 20.35
C TRP A 95 0.00 11.02 19.51
N GLY A 96 -0.26 12.18 18.87
CA GLY A 96 -1.38 12.31 17.93
C GLY A 96 -1.23 11.34 16.76
N SER A 97 -0.02 11.26 16.21
CA SER A 97 0.33 10.38 15.11
C SER A 97 0.18 8.90 15.47
N ILE A 98 0.71 8.48 16.63
CA ILE A 98 0.55 7.12 17.15
C ILE A 98 -0.93 6.75 17.28
N THR A 99 -1.74 7.68 17.81
CA THR A 99 -3.19 7.47 18.00
C THR A 99 -3.91 7.30 16.66
N VAL A 100 -3.61 8.15 15.67
CA VAL A 100 -4.20 8.05 14.32
C VAL A 100 -3.75 6.78 13.61
N ILE A 101 -2.46 6.42 13.68
CA ILE A 101 -1.94 5.19 13.08
C ILE A 101 -2.65 3.97 13.66
N PHE A 102 -2.77 3.90 14.99
CA PHE A 102 -3.47 2.82 15.67
C PHE A 102 -4.93 2.76 15.22
N GLY A 103 -5.67 3.88 15.32
CA GLY A 103 -7.10 3.91 15.00
C GLY A 103 -7.40 3.57 13.54
N VAL A 104 -6.70 4.20 12.59
CA VAL A 104 -6.90 3.96 11.16
C VAL A 104 -6.46 2.55 10.77
N THR A 105 -5.35 2.05 11.32
CA THR A 105 -4.89 0.67 11.03
C THR A 105 -5.85 -0.36 11.59
N LEU A 106 -6.41 -0.14 12.77
CA LEU A 106 -7.42 -1.02 13.37
C LEU A 106 -8.68 -1.08 12.49
N VAL A 107 -9.21 0.08 12.08
CA VAL A 107 -10.37 0.16 11.19
C VAL A 107 -10.09 -0.53 9.85
N CYS A 108 -8.92 -0.28 9.26
CA CYS A 108 -8.52 -0.92 8.00
C CYS A 108 -8.33 -2.44 8.16
N GLY A 109 -7.85 -2.91 9.31
CA GLY A 109 -7.73 -4.33 9.63
C GLY A 109 -9.10 -5.01 9.78
N LEU A 110 -10.05 -4.37 10.46
CA LEU A 110 -11.42 -4.86 10.58
C LEU A 110 -12.16 -4.87 9.24
N ALA A 111 -11.85 -3.92 8.35
CA ALA A 111 -12.42 -3.85 7.01
C ALA A 111 -12.10 -5.09 6.15
N LEU A 112 -11.11 -5.91 6.53
CA LEU A 112 -10.85 -7.22 5.90
C LEU A 112 -12.04 -8.18 6.04
N ALA A 113 -12.87 -8.03 7.07
CA ALA A 113 -14.09 -8.83 7.26
C ALA A 113 -15.15 -8.56 6.17
N LEU A 114 -15.07 -7.42 5.48
CA LEU A 114 -16.00 -7.02 4.42
C LEU A 114 -15.63 -7.61 3.05
N GLY A 115 -14.56 -8.40 2.99
CA GLY A 115 -14.15 -9.15 1.81
C GLY A 115 -12.90 -8.60 1.09
N PRO A 116 -12.43 -9.30 0.05
CA PRO A 116 -11.11 -9.05 -0.54
C PRO A 116 -10.96 -7.67 -1.18
N GLN A 117 -12.01 -7.16 -1.84
CA GLN A 117 -11.96 -5.86 -2.50
C GLN A 117 -11.88 -4.71 -1.48
N VAL A 118 -12.68 -4.76 -0.42
CA VAL A 118 -12.63 -3.78 0.68
C VAL A 118 -11.30 -3.88 1.42
N GLY A 119 -10.77 -5.09 1.60
CA GLY A 119 -9.44 -5.30 2.16
C GLY A 119 -8.32 -4.64 1.36
N LYS A 120 -8.33 -4.78 0.02
CA LYS A 120 -7.39 -4.10 -0.87
C LYS A 120 -7.54 -2.57 -0.79
N MET A 121 -8.77 -2.07 -0.72
CA MET A 121 -9.07 -0.64 -0.55
C MET A 121 -8.46 -0.10 0.77
N ALA A 122 -8.76 -0.79 1.87
CA ALA A 122 -8.30 -0.44 3.22
C ALA A 122 -6.77 -0.47 3.31
N PHE A 123 -6.12 -1.41 2.63
CA PHE A 123 -4.67 -1.48 2.53
C PHE A 123 -4.07 -0.19 1.93
N PHE A 124 -4.58 0.27 0.78
CA PHE A 124 -4.08 1.48 0.14
C PHE A 124 -4.40 2.76 0.93
N ILE A 125 -5.57 2.84 1.55
CA ILE A 125 -5.93 3.96 2.44
C ILE A 125 -4.98 4.03 3.63
N ASN A 126 -4.68 2.89 4.26
CA ASN A 126 -3.75 2.84 5.39
C ASN A 126 -2.33 3.23 4.97
N LEU A 127 -1.87 2.72 3.83
CA LEU A 127 -0.57 3.09 3.26
C LEU A 127 -0.48 4.59 2.99
N TRP A 128 -1.53 5.17 2.40
CA TRP A 128 -1.60 6.61 2.14
C TRP A 128 -1.61 7.46 3.41
N MET A 129 -2.38 7.04 4.43
CA MET A 129 -2.41 7.71 5.73
C MET A 129 -1.01 7.85 6.34
N MET A 130 -0.19 6.79 6.28
CA MET A 130 1.17 6.83 6.81
C MET A 130 2.07 7.83 6.06
N ILE A 131 1.87 7.96 4.74
CA ILE A 131 2.59 8.92 3.91
C ILE A 131 2.17 10.35 4.28
N THR A 132 0.88 10.65 4.31
CA THR A 132 0.37 12.01 4.58
C THR A 132 0.73 12.50 5.98
N LEU A 133 0.75 11.59 6.95
CA LEU A 133 1.22 11.85 8.31
C LEU A 133 2.70 12.21 8.33
N SER A 134 3.53 11.50 7.58
CA SER A 134 4.98 11.78 7.49
C SER A 134 5.28 13.11 6.78
N LEU A 135 4.36 13.57 5.93
CA LEU A 135 4.49 14.85 5.22
C LEU A 135 3.99 16.05 6.02
N ALA A 136 3.35 15.85 7.19
CA ALA A 136 2.81 16.94 7.99
C ALA A 136 3.82 18.05 8.34
N PRO A 137 5.06 17.74 8.75
CA PRO A 137 6.03 18.80 9.07
C PRO A 137 6.38 19.70 7.87
N VAL A 138 6.20 19.20 6.64
CA VAL A 138 6.59 19.89 5.41
C VAL A 138 5.39 20.56 4.74
N LEU A 139 4.23 19.91 4.75
CA LEU A 139 3.03 20.31 3.99
C LEU A 139 1.83 20.49 4.94
N TYR A 140 1.83 21.53 5.79
CA TYR A 140 0.69 21.80 6.67
C TYR A 140 -0.46 22.49 5.94
N ALA A 141 -1.33 21.69 5.33
CA ALA A 141 -2.56 22.18 4.72
C ALA A 141 -3.57 21.03 4.62
N PRO A 142 -4.05 20.48 5.75
CA PRO A 142 -4.74 19.18 5.78
C PRO A 142 -5.94 19.15 4.82
N VAL A 143 -6.72 20.24 4.79
CA VAL A 143 -7.88 20.38 3.90
C VAL A 143 -7.46 20.41 2.42
N ASN A 144 -6.43 21.18 2.08
CA ASN A 144 -5.95 21.29 0.70
C ASN A 144 -5.42 19.94 0.20
N LEU A 145 -4.62 19.25 1.02
CA LEU A 145 -4.10 17.93 0.71
C LEU A 145 -5.21 16.90 0.51
N ALA A 146 -6.23 16.92 1.38
CA ALA A 146 -7.37 16.02 1.29
C ALA A 146 -8.23 16.27 0.05
N LEU A 147 -8.46 17.55 -0.30
CA LEU A 147 -9.14 17.91 -1.55
C LEU A 147 -8.34 17.46 -2.77
N GLY A 148 -7.01 17.62 -2.76
CA GLY A 148 -6.15 17.12 -3.83
C GLY A 148 -6.33 15.62 -4.02
N PHE A 149 -6.19 14.83 -2.94
CA PHE A 149 -6.39 13.38 -2.99
C PHE A 149 -7.79 12.99 -3.49
N PHE A 150 -8.83 13.68 -2.99
CA PHE A 150 -10.21 13.46 -3.42
C PHE A 150 -10.37 13.70 -4.92
N CYS A 151 -9.92 14.86 -5.42
CA CYS A 151 -10.01 15.20 -6.84
C CYS A 151 -9.23 14.21 -7.71
N GLY A 152 -8.05 13.78 -7.27
CA GLY A 152 -7.24 12.78 -7.97
C GLY A 152 -7.98 11.45 -8.10
N SER A 153 -8.47 10.92 -6.98
CA SER A 153 -9.21 9.66 -6.96
C SER A 153 -10.55 9.74 -7.72
N ALA A 154 -11.28 10.84 -7.56
CA ALA A 154 -12.55 11.09 -8.24
C ALA A 154 -12.38 11.25 -9.76
N SER A 155 -11.25 11.79 -10.23
CA SER A 155 -10.95 11.88 -11.65
C SER A 155 -10.89 10.50 -12.30
N VAL A 156 -10.38 9.47 -11.60
CA VAL A 156 -10.35 8.09 -12.09
C VAL A 156 -11.77 7.52 -12.24
N ALA A 157 -12.64 7.79 -11.27
CA ALA A 157 -14.05 7.40 -11.35
C ALA A 157 -14.76 8.10 -12.53
N ALA A 158 -14.49 9.40 -12.75
CA ALA A 158 -15.02 10.15 -13.87
C ALA A 158 -14.53 9.60 -15.22
N VAL A 159 -13.24 9.32 -15.35
CA VAL A 159 -12.66 8.70 -16.55
C VAL A 159 -13.28 7.33 -16.81
N LEU A 160 -13.47 6.50 -15.78
CA LEU A 160 -14.16 5.22 -15.90
C LEU A 160 -15.61 5.37 -16.38
N LEU A 161 -16.30 6.43 -15.92
CA LEU A 161 -17.66 6.73 -16.37
C LEU A 161 -17.70 7.23 -17.83
N LEU A 162 -16.73 8.02 -18.25
CA LEU A 162 -16.75 8.67 -19.57
C LEU A 162 -16.19 7.77 -20.69
N LEU A 163 -15.11 7.02 -20.42
CA LEU A 163 -14.35 6.33 -21.46
C LEU A 163 -14.67 4.83 -21.59
N VAL A 164 -15.19 4.19 -20.54
CA VAL A 164 -15.46 2.74 -20.57
C VAL A 164 -16.94 2.50 -20.86
N LYS A 165 -17.25 2.18 -22.12
CA LYS A 165 -18.62 1.81 -22.54
C LYS A 165 -19.10 0.60 -21.74
N THR A 166 -20.37 0.64 -21.36
CA THR A 166 -21.04 -0.46 -20.64
C THR A 166 -21.02 -1.70 -21.53
N ASP A 167 -20.32 -2.73 -21.09
CA ASP A 167 -20.44 -4.05 -21.72
C ASP A 167 -21.74 -4.69 -21.21
N GLN A 168 -22.77 -4.72 -22.05
CA GLN A 168 -24.09 -5.28 -21.69
C GLN A 168 -24.03 -6.78 -21.39
N SER A 169 -22.94 -7.45 -21.76
CA SER A 169 -22.71 -8.88 -21.52
C SER A 169 -22.35 -9.22 -20.06
N ALA A 170 -22.00 -8.25 -19.23
CA ALA A 170 -21.65 -8.44 -17.81
C ALA A 170 -22.84 -8.34 -16.84
N ASP A 171 -24.03 -7.97 -17.31
CA ASP A 171 -25.26 -7.85 -16.50
C ASP A 171 -25.99 -9.19 -16.29
N THR A 172 -25.48 -10.29 -16.86
CA THR A 172 -26.05 -11.65 -16.68
C THR A 172 -25.37 -12.45 -15.56
N THR A 173 -24.30 -11.92 -14.94
CA THR A 173 -23.71 -12.52 -13.75
C THR A 173 -24.69 -12.43 -12.59
N PRO A 174 -25.04 -13.54 -11.90
CA PRO A 174 -26.04 -13.52 -10.83
C PRO A 174 -25.71 -12.49 -9.74
N ALA A 175 -26.77 -11.99 -9.11
CA ALA A 175 -26.76 -10.96 -8.07
C ALA A 175 -25.81 -11.25 -6.89
N ASP A 176 -25.28 -12.46 -6.77
CA ASP A 176 -24.28 -12.90 -5.79
C ASP A 176 -22.90 -12.24 -5.93
N THR A 177 -22.62 -11.55 -7.04
CA THR A 177 -21.39 -10.73 -7.20
C THR A 177 -21.61 -9.25 -6.92
N ALA A 178 -22.81 -8.84 -6.50
CA ALA A 178 -23.05 -7.49 -6.02
C ALA A 178 -22.24 -7.23 -4.76
N LEU A 179 -21.41 -6.18 -4.77
CA LEU A 179 -20.71 -5.72 -3.57
C LEU A 179 -21.76 -5.40 -2.50
N ASN A 180 -21.99 -6.34 -1.58
CA ASN A 180 -22.94 -6.16 -0.52
C ASN A 180 -22.27 -5.28 0.53
N TRP A 181 -22.58 -3.98 0.52
CA TRP A 181 -22.12 -2.99 1.50
C TRP A 181 -22.70 -3.23 2.91
N SER A 182 -23.02 -4.47 3.25
CA SER A 182 -23.45 -4.85 4.58
C SER A 182 -22.29 -4.71 5.56
N LEU A 183 -22.51 -3.90 6.59
CA LEU A 183 -21.57 -3.77 7.70
C LEU A 183 -21.71 -4.90 8.73
N ALA A 184 -22.67 -5.82 8.56
CA ALA A 184 -22.92 -6.92 9.48
C ALA A 184 -21.67 -7.77 9.79
N PRO A 185 -20.80 -8.12 8.81
CA PRO A 185 -19.56 -8.84 9.10
C PRO A 185 -18.60 -8.05 10.00
N LEU A 186 -18.60 -6.71 9.90
CA LEU A 186 -17.76 -5.86 10.73
C LEU A 186 -18.26 -5.89 12.18
N TRP A 187 -19.57 -5.68 12.38
CA TRP A 187 -20.19 -5.77 13.71
C TRP A 187 -20.03 -7.14 14.35
N ALA A 188 -20.13 -8.22 13.57
CA ALA A 188 -19.93 -9.59 14.03
C ALA A 188 -18.51 -9.85 14.54
N ASN A 189 -17.53 -9.05 14.12
CA ASN A 189 -16.13 -9.18 14.53
C ASN A 189 -15.70 -8.14 15.58
N LEU A 190 -16.60 -7.26 16.04
CA LEU A 190 -16.30 -6.25 17.07
C LEU A 190 -16.36 -6.82 18.50
N HIS A 191 -15.58 -7.85 18.76
CA HIS A 191 -15.38 -8.40 20.09
C HIS A 191 -13.99 -9.02 20.20
N LEU A 192 -13.41 -9.01 21.41
CA LEU A 192 -12.07 -9.54 21.68
C LEU A 192 -11.95 -11.06 21.53
N GLY A 193 -13.04 -11.77 21.21
CA GLY A 193 -12.98 -13.18 20.85
C GLY A 193 -12.76 -13.43 19.36
N SER A 194 -12.89 -12.40 18.51
CA SER A 194 -12.80 -12.56 17.06
C SER A 194 -11.33 -12.69 16.61
N PRO A 195 -10.99 -13.71 15.77
CA PRO A 195 -9.68 -13.78 15.13
C PRO A 195 -9.35 -12.55 14.27
N ILE A 196 -10.35 -11.94 13.62
CA ILE A 196 -10.16 -10.73 12.82
C ILE A 196 -9.85 -9.54 13.72
N MET A 197 -10.52 -9.40 14.87
CA MET A 197 -10.22 -8.35 15.84
C MET A 197 -8.80 -8.49 16.39
N HIS A 198 -8.39 -9.71 16.77
CA HIS A 198 -7.03 -9.98 17.23
C HIS A 198 -6.00 -9.58 16.17
N PHE A 199 -6.21 -10.01 14.93
CA PHE A 199 -5.33 -9.67 13.81
C PHE A 199 -5.26 -8.15 13.58
N ALA A 200 -6.41 -7.47 13.54
CA ALA A 200 -6.49 -6.02 13.32
C ALA A 200 -5.82 -5.23 14.46
N LEU A 201 -6.06 -5.63 15.71
CA LEU A 201 -5.50 -5.00 16.90
C LEU A 201 -3.98 -5.17 16.97
N SER A 202 -3.49 -6.40 16.80
CA SER A 202 -2.06 -6.70 16.76
C SER A 202 -1.37 -5.90 15.66
N ARG A 203 -1.94 -5.88 14.46
CA ARG A 203 -1.41 -5.11 13.33
C ARG A 203 -1.37 -3.60 13.62
N ALA A 204 -2.40 -3.05 14.27
CA ALA A 204 -2.45 -1.65 14.68
C ALA A 204 -1.40 -1.30 15.74
N LEU A 205 -1.24 -2.14 16.76
CA LEU A 205 -0.25 -1.97 17.81
C LEU A 205 1.18 -1.99 17.26
N VAL A 206 1.51 -3.01 16.45
CA VAL A 206 2.85 -3.15 15.87
C VAL A 206 3.13 -2.04 14.86
N ALA A 207 2.15 -1.61 14.06
CA ALA A 207 2.33 -0.49 13.13
C ALA A 207 2.62 0.83 13.88
N ALA A 208 1.87 1.13 14.94
CA ALA A 208 2.08 2.31 15.75
C ALA A 208 3.43 2.28 16.47
N PHE A 209 3.81 1.13 17.02
CA PHE A 209 5.11 0.92 17.64
C PHE A 209 6.27 1.10 16.65
N LEU A 210 6.16 0.54 15.44
CA LEU A 210 7.21 0.66 14.42
C LEU A 210 7.38 2.09 13.93
N MET A 211 6.29 2.86 13.83
CA MET A 211 6.39 4.28 13.51
C MET A 211 7.14 5.04 14.60
N TRP A 212 6.76 4.81 15.87
CA TRP A 212 7.44 5.41 17.02
C TRP A 212 8.93 5.03 17.05
N LEU A 213 9.24 3.74 16.87
CA LEU A 213 10.61 3.24 16.83
C LEU A 213 11.42 3.90 15.70
N GLY A 214 10.83 4.07 14.52
CA GLY A 214 11.50 4.74 13.40
C GLY A 214 11.87 6.20 13.71
N TRP A 215 11.05 6.93 14.46
CA TRP A 215 11.43 8.26 14.96
C TRP A 215 12.55 8.20 16.01
N GLN A 216 12.52 7.23 16.92
CA GLN A 216 13.61 7.07 17.91
C GLN A 216 14.94 6.73 17.25
N LEU A 217 14.90 6.02 16.12
CA LEU A 217 16.07 5.69 15.31
C LEU A 217 16.50 6.83 14.36
N ALA A 218 15.82 7.98 14.41
CA ALA A 218 16.07 9.14 13.54
C ALA A 218 16.05 8.79 12.04
N LEU A 219 15.18 7.87 11.64
CA LEU A 219 15.00 7.50 10.24
C LEU A 219 14.32 8.66 9.49
N ALA A 220 14.76 8.93 8.26
CA ALA A 220 14.13 9.94 7.41
C ALA A 220 12.74 9.48 6.92
N HIS A 221 12.53 8.17 6.81
CA HIS A 221 11.31 7.56 6.29
C HIS A 221 10.74 6.45 7.21
N PRO A 222 10.34 6.76 8.47
CA PRO A 222 9.84 5.77 9.43
C PRO A 222 8.66 4.95 8.91
N PHE A 223 7.80 5.57 8.10
CA PHE A 223 6.62 4.91 7.51
C PHE A 223 6.98 3.73 6.59
N TRP A 224 8.21 3.63 6.08
CA TRP A 224 8.66 2.47 5.29
C TRP A 224 8.65 1.17 6.07
N ILE A 225 8.94 1.22 7.37
CA ILE A 225 8.90 0.05 8.24
C ILE A 225 7.45 -0.42 8.38
N ALA A 226 6.54 0.51 8.70
CA ALA A 226 5.13 0.21 8.88
C ALA A 226 4.47 -0.29 7.58
N MET A 227 4.77 0.31 6.42
CA MET A 227 4.32 -0.22 5.12
C MET A 227 4.84 -1.64 4.84
N THR A 228 6.02 -1.99 5.35
CA THR A 228 6.55 -3.35 5.22
C THR A 228 5.77 -4.34 6.07
N LEU A 229 5.50 -3.98 7.32
CA LEU A 229 4.61 -4.72 8.19
C LEU A 229 3.25 -4.96 7.53
N LEU A 230 2.59 -3.91 7.04
CA LEU A 230 1.23 -4.00 6.48
C LEU A 230 1.12 -4.93 5.26
N ILE A 231 2.20 -5.10 4.51
CA ILE A 231 2.23 -5.97 3.34
C ILE A 231 2.56 -7.41 3.71
N VAL A 232 3.49 -7.62 4.65
CA VAL A 232 3.94 -8.96 5.04
C VAL A 232 2.95 -9.64 5.99
N VAL A 233 2.30 -8.88 6.88
CA VAL A 233 1.31 -9.41 7.82
C VAL A 233 0.02 -9.75 7.07
N VAL A 234 -0.06 -11.01 6.66
CA VAL A 234 -1.24 -11.66 6.09
C VAL A 234 -1.62 -12.88 6.95
N PRO A 235 -2.88 -13.34 6.92
CA PRO A 235 -3.33 -14.45 7.76
C PRO A 235 -2.58 -15.78 7.52
N ASP A 236 -2.11 -16.02 6.31
CA ASP A 236 -1.36 -17.23 5.95
C ASP A 236 0.15 -17.04 6.19
N ARG A 237 0.71 -17.86 7.09
CA ARG A 237 2.14 -17.84 7.44
C ARG A 237 3.06 -18.17 6.25
N GLN A 238 2.69 -19.13 5.40
CA GLN A 238 3.51 -19.48 4.24
C GLN A 238 3.50 -18.33 3.23
N GLN A 239 2.33 -17.71 3.01
CA GLN A 239 2.21 -16.53 2.18
C GLN A 239 3.02 -15.36 2.73
N ALA A 240 3.02 -15.13 4.05
CA ALA A 240 3.82 -14.08 4.68
C ALA A 240 5.33 -14.32 4.54
N ALA A 241 5.79 -15.56 4.73
CA ALA A 241 7.19 -15.93 4.53
C ALA A 241 7.62 -15.72 3.07
N ARG A 242 6.80 -16.16 2.11
CA ARG A 242 7.05 -15.92 0.69
C ARG A 242 7.10 -14.43 0.36
N THR A 243 6.13 -13.66 0.85
CA THR A 243 6.07 -12.20 0.66
C THR A 243 7.29 -11.50 1.26
N SER A 244 7.78 -11.97 2.41
CA SER A 244 9.00 -11.47 3.06
C SER A 244 10.22 -11.65 2.16
N TRP A 245 10.43 -12.86 1.64
CA TRP A 245 11.53 -13.15 0.71
C TRP A 245 11.42 -12.35 -0.57
N GLN A 246 10.24 -12.33 -1.19
CA GLN A 246 10.03 -11.60 -2.43
C GLN A 246 10.29 -10.10 -2.25
N ARG A 247 9.88 -9.53 -1.11
CA ARG A 247 10.12 -8.13 -0.80
C ARG A 247 11.60 -7.84 -0.53
N ALA A 248 12.28 -8.68 0.27
CA ALA A 248 13.69 -8.50 0.56
C ALA A 248 14.53 -8.55 -0.73
N ILE A 249 14.33 -9.59 -1.56
CA ILE A 249 15.03 -9.75 -2.83
C ILE A 249 14.69 -8.60 -3.77
N GLY A 250 13.41 -8.24 -3.89
CA GLY A 250 12.99 -7.13 -4.74
C GLY A 250 13.62 -5.81 -4.32
N THR A 251 13.63 -5.48 -3.02
CA THR A 251 14.26 -4.26 -2.53
C THR A 251 15.77 -4.24 -2.79
N ILE A 252 16.47 -5.36 -2.62
CA ILE A 252 17.91 -5.46 -2.96
C ILE A 252 18.14 -5.18 -4.45
N ILE A 253 17.35 -5.80 -5.34
CA ILE A 253 17.45 -5.59 -6.78
C ILE A 253 17.16 -4.12 -7.14
N GLY A 254 16.09 -3.54 -6.59
CA GLY A 254 15.72 -2.15 -6.85
C GLY A 254 16.77 -1.15 -6.39
N VAL A 255 17.37 -1.37 -5.20
CA VAL A 255 18.48 -0.56 -4.69
C VAL A 255 19.72 -0.68 -5.57
N ALA A 256 20.09 -1.90 -5.97
CA ALA A 256 21.24 -2.12 -6.84
C ALA A 256 21.06 -1.44 -8.21
N ILE A 257 19.90 -1.59 -8.84
CA ILE A 257 19.60 -0.94 -10.13
C ILE A 257 19.59 0.58 -9.96
N GLY A 258 18.96 1.11 -8.90
CA GLY A 258 18.93 2.54 -8.62
C GLY A 258 20.33 3.12 -8.45
N ALA A 259 21.20 2.46 -7.69
CA ALA A 259 22.59 2.86 -7.52
C ALA A 259 23.35 2.89 -8.85
N VAL A 260 23.18 1.88 -9.70
CA VAL A 260 23.82 1.82 -11.04
C VAL A 260 23.32 2.96 -11.93
N VAL A 261 22.00 3.16 -12.04
CA VAL A 261 21.40 4.23 -12.84
C VAL A 261 21.93 5.59 -12.43
N LEU A 262 22.03 5.84 -11.12
CA LEU A 262 22.44 7.14 -10.59
C LEU A 262 23.96 7.35 -10.64
N ALA A 263 24.76 6.27 -10.59
CA ALA A 263 26.20 6.34 -10.84
C ALA A 263 26.53 6.83 -12.27
N LEU A 264 25.63 6.62 -13.24
CA LEU A 264 25.77 7.15 -14.60
C LEU A 264 25.54 8.66 -14.70
N ARG A 265 25.09 9.31 -13.62
CA ARG A 265 24.79 10.75 -13.54
C ARG A 265 23.91 11.25 -14.71
N PRO A 266 22.73 10.64 -14.92
CA PRO A 266 21.85 11.05 -16.00
C PRO A 266 21.42 12.52 -15.84
N PRO A 267 21.24 13.27 -16.93
CA PRO A 267 20.61 14.59 -16.87
C PRO A 267 19.23 14.51 -16.18
N GLU A 268 18.82 15.58 -15.53
CA GLU A 268 17.56 15.65 -14.76
C GLU A 268 16.34 15.24 -15.60
N ILE A 269 16.27 15.71 -16.86
CA ILE A 269 15.19 15.34 -17.77
C ILE A 269 15.15 13.83 -18.06
N THR A 270 16.32 13.20 -18.18
CA THR A 270 16.42 11.75 -18.38
C THR A 270 15.97 11.00 -17.14
N LEU A 271 16.34 11.48 -15.95
CA LEU A 271 15.91 10.90 -14.68
C LEU A 271 14.38 11.00 -14.51
N LEU A 272 13.79 12.14 -14.85
CA LEU A 272 12.34 12.36 -14.82
C LEU A 272 11.60 11.41 -15.76
N LEU A 273 12.06 11.29 -17.02
CA LEU A 273 11.49 10.38 -18.00
C LEU A 273 11.63 8.91 -17.59
N LEU A 274 12.76 8.55 -16.99
CA LEU A 274 12.97 7.20 -16.46
C LEU A 274 12.06 6.92 -15.26
N TRP A 275 11.95 7.85 -14.32
CA TRP A 275 11.06 7.73 -13.17
C TRP A 275 9.61 7.52 -13.61
N LEU A 276 9.15 8.31 -14.60
CA LEU A 276 7.86 8.13 -15.25
C LEU A 276 7.67 6.72 -15.80
N LEU A 277 8.63 6.24 -16.60
CA LEU A 277 8.59 4.90 -17.18
C LEU A 277 8.53 3.81 -16.12
N VAL A 278 9.29 3.96 -15.03
CA VAL A 278 9.32 3.01 -13.92
C VAL A 278 7.97 2.95 -13.19
N ILE A 279 7.21 4.04 -13.10
CA ILE A 279 5.83 4.01 -12.57
C ILE A 279 4.93 3.12 -13.44
N LEU A 280 5.03 3.25 -14.77
CA LEU A 280 4.24 2.44 -15.70
C LEU A 280 4.56 0.97 -15.53
N LEU A 281 5.86 0.68 -15.48
CA LEU A 281 6.34 -0.68 -15.28
C LEU A 281 5.81 -1.22 -13.95
N MET A 282 5.86 -0.42 -12.88
CA MET A 282 5.37 -0.79 -11.55
C MET A 282 3.88 -1.17 -11.60
N LEU A 283 3.04 -0.37 -12.25
CA LEU A 283 1.61 -0.65 -12.41
C LEU A 283 1.35 -1.88 -13.30
N ALA A 284 2.16 -2.10 -14.32
CA ALA A 284 2.04 -3.24 -15.23
C ALA A 284 2.40 -4.57 -14.55
N VAL A 285 3.41 -4.56 -13.67
CA VAL A 285 3.93 -5.79 -13.06
C VAL A 285 3.32 -6.12 -11.69
N GLN A 286 2.49 -5.22 -11.12
CA GLN A 286 1.95 -5.37 -9.76
C GLN A 286 1.21 -6.69 -9.50
N ASN A 287 0.55 -7.25 -10.53
CA ASN A 287 -0.16 -8.52 -10.45
C ASN A 287 0.58 -9.67 -11.13
N VAL A 288 1.73 -9.40 -11.78
CA VAL A 288 2.47 -10.39 -12.59
C VAL A 288 3.46 -11.17 -11.73
N ASN A 289 4.31 -10.45 -10.98
CA ASN A 289 5.30 -11.04 -10.10
C ASN A 289 5.69 -10.05 -9.00
N TYR A 290 5.55 -10.47 -7.74
CA TYR A 290 5.78 -9.57 -6.61
C TYR A 290 7.26 -9.19 -6.39
N VAL A 291 8.24 -10.04 -6.76
CA VAL A 291 9.67 -9.68 -6.73
C VAL A 291 9.94 -8.54 -7.72
N LEU A 292 9.43 -8.68 -8.94
CA LEU A 292 9.57 -7.67 -9.98
C LEU A 292 8.88 -6.38 -9.56
N TYR A 293 7.65 -6.46 -9.06
CA TYR A 293 6.93 -5.30 -8.53
C TYR A 293 7.70 -4.60 -7.40
N ALA A 294 8.18 -5.35 -6.40
CA ALA A 294 8.94 -4.78 -5.28
C ALA A 294 10.27 -4.15 -5.73
N SER A 295 10.91 -4.72 -6.77
CA SER A 295 12.12 -4.17 -7.39
C SER A 295 11.84 -2.82 -8.06
N VAL A 296 10.81 -2.79 -8.90
CA VAL A 296 10.43 -1.60 -9.67
C VAL A 296 9.87 -0.51 -8.74
N LEU A 297 9.11 -0.87 -7.72
CA LEU A 297 8.65 0.05 -6.66
C LEU A 297 9.84 0.66 -5.90
N THR A 298 10.83 -0.14 -5.53
CA THR A 298 12.01 0.35 -4.81
C THR A 298 12.85 1.27 -5.70
N LEU A 299 13.05 0.88 -6.96
CA LEU A 299 13.70 1.75 -7.96
C LEU A 299 12.93 3.07 -8.12
N ASN A 300 11.60 3.02 -8.19
CA ASN A 300 10.76 4.21 -8.31
C ASN A 300 11.00 5.19 -7.16
N LEU A 301 11.03 4.69 -5.92
CA LEU A 301 11.30 5.53 -4.75
C LEU A 301 12.70 6.16 -4.83
N ILE A 302 13.73 5.38 -5.16
CA ILE A 302 15.10 5.91 -5.23
C ILE A 302 15.23 7.02 -6.26
N LEU A 303 14.66 6.83 -7.45
CA LEU A 303 14.65 7.86 -8.50
C LEU A 303 13.82 9.08 -8.07
N PHE A 304 12.70 8.86 -7.38
CA PHE A 304 11.87 9.95 -6.82
C PHE A 304 12.66 10.82 -5.85
N TYR A 305 13.36 10.21 -4.89
CA TYR A 305 14.13 10.98 -3.90
C TYR A 305 15.36 11.65 -4.49
N GLN A 306 15.98 11.08 -5.51
CA GLN A 306 17.03 11.79 -6.26
C GLN A 306 16.50 13.04 -6.97
N LEU A 307 15.28 12.99 -7.52
CA LEU A 307 14.62 14.17 -8.12
C LEU A 307 14.30 15.24 -7.08
N LEU A 308 14.19 14.87 -5.79
CA LEU A 308 14.05 15.79 -4.66
C LEU A 308 15.40 16.22 -4.06
N GLU A 309 16.51 15.96 -4.75
CA GLU A 309 17.88 16.28 -4.30
C GLU A 309 18.28 15.63 -2.96
N ALA A 310 17.63 14.52 -2.58
CA ALA A 310 17.96 13.78 -1.37
C ALA A 310 19.07 12.73 -1.59
N ASP A 311 19.87 12.44 -0.56
CA ASP A 311 21.00 11.51 -0.64
C ASP A 311 20.55 10.09 -0.99
N VAL A 312 20.99 9.62 -2.16
CA VAL A 312 20.65 8.32 -2.74
C VAL A 312 21.16 7.14 -1.94
N LEU A 313 22.44 7.18 -1.54
CA LEU A 313 23.06 6.04 -0.86
C LEU A 313 22.43 5.89 0.52
N PHE A 314 22.21 7.02 1.20
CA PHE A 314 21.47 7.04 2.45
C PHE A 314 20.06 6.46 2.28
N ASN A 315 19.28 6.95 1.30
CA ASN A 315 17.92 6.48 1.06
C ASN A 315 17.84 5.00 0.68
N GLY A 316 18.79 4.50 -0.12
CA GLY A 316 18.88 3.09 -0.50
C GLY A 316 19.18 2.18 0.69
N VAL A 317 20.16 2.56 1.52
CA VAL A 317 20.54 1.81 2.74
C VAL A 317 19.40 1.84 3.76
N GLU A 318 18.80 3.02 3.98
CA GLU A 318 17.64 3.15 4.86
C GLU A 318 16.48 2.28 4.37
N ARG A 319 16.24 2.22 3.05
CA ARG A 319 15.17 1.39 2.49
C ARG A 319 15.41 -0.10 2.73
N LEU A 320 16.66 -0.58 2.62
CA LEU A 320 17.01 -1.95 2.97
C LEU A 320 16.79 -2.21 4.46
N PHE A 321 17.31 -1.33 5.31
CA PHE A 321 17.19 -1.45 6.76
C PHE A 321 15.73 -1.49 7.21
N THR A 322 14.91 -0.53 6.76
CA THR A 322 13.49 -0.45 7.09
C THR A 322 12.69 -1.64 6.58
N THR A 323 13.05 -2.19 5.42
CA THR A 323 12.43 -3.40 4.87
C THR A 323 12.74 -4.62 5.71
N LEU A 324 14.02 -4.83 6.08
CA LEU A 324 14.42 -5.95 6.93
C LEU A 324 13.77 -5.85 8.32
N LEU A 325 13.79 -4.66 8.92
CA LEU A 325 13.15 -4.43 10.21
C LEU A 325 11.65 -4.73 10.15
N GLY A 326 10.95 -4.22 9.13
CA GLY A 326 9.53 -4.49 8.95
C GLY A 326 9.21 -5.96 8.75
N ILE A 327 10.06 -6.71 8.02
CA ILE A 327 9.92 -8.16 7.85
C ILE A 327 10.07 -8.88 9.20
N VAL A 328 11.10 -8.54 9.99
CA VAL A 328 11.34 -9.15 11.30
C VAL A 328 10.12 -8.99 12.21
N PHE A 329 9.60 -7.76 12.33
CA PHE A 329 8.41 -7.51 13.14
C PHE A 329 7.16 -8.16 12.58
N ALA A 330 7.00 -8.25 11.25
CA ALA A 330 5.87 -8.92 10.64
C ALA A 330 5.84 -10.43 10.93
N LEU A 331 6.97 -11.10 10.76
CA LEU A 331 7.09 -12.53 11.04
C LEU A 331 6.95 -12.81 12.54
N GLY A 332 7.53 -11.97 13.40
CA GLY A 332 7.33 -12.04 14.84
C GLY A 332 5.86 -11.86 15.24
N ASN A 333 5.17 -10.92 14.60
CA ASN A 333 3.76 -10.67 14.85
C ASN A 333 2.87 -11.87 14.47
N ILE A 334 3.12 -12.48 13.31
CA ILE A 334 2.40 -13.70 12.87
C ILE A 334 2.68 -14.85 13.83
N ALA A 335 3.94 -15.06 14.23
CA ALA A 335 4.29 -16.11 15.17
C ALA A 335 3.64 -15.92 16.55
N LEU A 336 3.53 -14.68 17.02
CA LEU A 336 2.83 -14.34 18.26
C LEU A 336 1.34 -14.68 18.15
N LEU A 337 0.67 -14.28 17.08
CA LEU A 337 -0.76 -14.58 16.87
C LEU A 337 -1.02 -16.09 16.81
N GLU A 338 -0.15 -16.84 16.14
CA GLU A 338 -0.24 -18.30 16.07
C GLU A 338 -0.05 -18.96 17.44
N TYR A 339 0.94 -18.51 18.21
CA TYR A 339 1.17 -19.00 19.57
C TYR A 339 -0.02 -18.73 20.50
N LEU A 340 -0.61 -17.53 20.43
CA LEU A 340 -1.78 -17.18 21.23
C LEU A 340 -3.01 -18.02 20.83
N ALA A 341 -3.20 -18.28 19.53
CA ALA A 341 -4.27 -19.15 19.05
C ALA A 341 -4.11 -20.58 19.58
N GLN A 342 -2.91 -21.16 19.47
CA GLN A 342 -2.61 -22.51 19.99
C GLN A 342 -2.84 -22.62 21.49
N ARG A 343 -2.45 -21.60 22.26
CA ARG A 343 -2.67 -21.56 23.71
C ARG A 343 -4.16 -21.55 24.06
N SER A 344 -4.95 -20.74 23.37
CA SER A 344 -6.40 -20.65 23.61
C SER A 344 -7.13 -21.97 23.31
N SER A 345 -6.64 -22.77 22.35
CA SER A 345 -7.21 -24.08 22.03
C SER A 345 -6.79 -25.19 23.01
N ALA A 346 -5.73 -25.00 23.80
CA ALA A 346 -5.21 -25.98 24.74
C ALA A 346 -5.81 -25.88 26.14
N GLU A 347 -6.50 -24.77 26.46
CA GLU A 347 -7.12 -24.54 27.76
C GLU A 347 -8.50 -25.22 27.80
N PRO A 348 -8.77 -26.19 28.68
CA PRO A 348 -10.07 -26.84 28.77
C PRO A 348 -11.14 -25.80 29.17
N ALA A 349 -12.33 -25.89 28.58
CA ALA A 349 -13.43 -25.00 28.89
C ALA A 349 -13.71 -25.02 30.40
N PRO A 350 -13.88 -23.85 31.06
CA PRO A 350 -14.26 -23.83 32.46
C PRO A 350 -15.63 -24.51 32.61
N GLU A 351 -15.70 -25.49 33.52
CA GLU A 351 -16.92 -26.26 33.87
C GLU A 351 -18.04 -25.39 34.44
#